data_AF-A0A6A4PL52-F1
#
_entry.id   AF-A0A6A4PL52-F1
#
_cell.length_a   1.000
_cell.length_b   1.000
_cell.length_c   1.000
_cell.angle_alpha   90.00
_cell.angle_beta   90.00
_cell.angle_gamma   90.00
#
_symmetry.space_group_name_H-M   'P 1'
#
loop_
_entity.id
_entity.type
_entity.pdbx_description
1 polymer ?
#
loop_
_entity_poly.entity_id
_entity_poly.type
_entity_poly.pdbx_seq_one_letter_code
_entity_poly.pdbx_strand_id
1 'polypeptide(L)'
;MLLVFLNVLLLEYNTLSFNLVQLSMIVNESLRLYPPTIATIRRTKTDVDLGNYKIPRGTELLIPILAVHHDQGIWGNDVNEFNPGRFSEGVARATKHPVAFIPFGLGVRTCIGQNLALLQTKLTLAIMLQRFTFRLAPTYQHAPTVLMLLYPQYGAPIIFQRFLKLNDDPDQGS
;
A
#
# COMPACT_ATOMS: atom_id res chain seq x y z
N MET A 1 4.80 -10.95 -5.07
CA MET A 1 3.87 -10.08 -4.32
C MET A 1 3.05 -9.12 -5.18
N LEU A 2 3.59 -8.40 -6.18
CA LEU A 2 2.74 -7.76 -7.23
C LEU A 2 1.88 -8.81 -7.99
N LEU A 3 2.33 -10.06 -8.05
CA LEU A 3 1.53 -11.22 -8.48
C LEU A 3 0.27 -11.40 -7.64
N VAL A 4 0.31 -11.14 -6.34
CA VAL A 4 -0.86 -11.21 -5.45
C VAL A 4 -1.69 -9.95 -5.61
N PHE A 5 -1.06 -8.77 -5.74
CA PHE A 5 -1.76 -7.51 -6.01
C PHE A 5 -2.61 -7.58 -7.30
N LEU A 6 -2.04 -8.13 -8.38
CA LEU A 6 -2.70 -8.28 -9.67
C LEU A 6 -3.64 -9.49 -9.72
N ASN A 7 -3.32 -10.63 -9.10
CA ASN A 7 -4.26 -11.77 -9.03
C ASN A 7 -5.46 -11.47 -8.13
N VAL A 8 -5.28 -10.77 -7.00
CA VAL A 8 -6.40 -10.35 -6.14
C VAL A 8 -7.25 -9.31 -6.86
N LEU A 9 -6.64 -8.32 -7.54
CA LEU A 9 -7.39 -7.37 -8.37
C LEU A 9 -8.13 -8.04 -9.54
N LEU A 10 -7.53 -9.05 -10.20
CA LEU A 10 -8.17 -9.82 -11.28
C LEU A 10 -9.29 -10.74 -10.80
N LEU A 11 -9.10 -11.42 -9.67
CA LEU A 11 -10.10 -12.32 -9.09
C LEU A 11 -11.29 -11.54 -8.51
N GLU A 12 -11.05 -10.42 -7.84
CA GLU A 12 -12.14 -9.57 -7.33
C GLU A 12 -12.90 -8.86 -8.46
N TYR A 13 -12.21 -8.40 -9.50
CA TYR A 13 -12.88 -7.75 -10.65
C TYR A 13 -13.81 -8.70 -11.42
N ASN A 14 -13.41 -9.95 -11.61
CA ASN A 14 -14.21 -10.92 -12.36
C ASN A 14 -15.48 -11.38 -11.63
N THR A 15 -15.66 -11.03 -10.35
CA THR A 15 -16.71 -11.65 -9.51
C THR A 15 -17.84 -10.70 -9.09
N LEU A 16 -17.66 -9.40 -8.88
CA LEU A 16 -18.74 -8.50 -8.47
C LEU A 16 -18.35 -7.02 -8.60
N SER A 17 -19.33 -6.12 -8.66
CA SER A 17 -19.18 -4.65 -8.63
C SER A 17 -18.12 -4.19 -7.61
N PHE A 18 -16.93 -3.83 -8.11
CA PHE A 18 -15.78 -3.43 -7.28
C PHE A 18 -16.08 -2.11 -6.54
N ASN A 19 -16.14 -2.14 -5.21
CA ASN A 19 -16.47 -0.98 -4.39
C ASN A 19 -15.18 -0.31 -3.84
N LEU A 20 -15.21 1.02 -3.71
CA LEU A 20 -14.16 1.86 -3.12
C LEU A 20 -13.68 1.40 -1.73
N VAL A 21 -14.52 0.69 -0.97
CA VAL A 21 -14.12 0.09 0.31
C VAL A 21 -13.03 -0.98 0.11
N GLN A 22 -13.23 -1.92 -0.83
CA GLN A 22 -12.23 -2.95 -1.15
C GLN A 22 -10.95 -2.33 -1.68
N LEU A 23 -11.06 -1.33 -2.56
CA LEU A 23 -9.90 -0.60 -3.06
C LEU A 23 -9.11 0.07 -1.93
N SER A 24 -9.81 0.60 -0.92
CA SER A 24 -9.15 1.19 0.25
C SER A 24 -8.38 0.15 1.06
N MET A 25 -8.94 -1.05 1.25
CA MET A 25 -8.26 -2.15 1.93
C MET A 25 -7.00 -2.58 1.17
N ILE A 26 -7.10 -2.75 -0.15
CA ILE A 26 -6.00 -3.12 -1.05
C ILE A 26 -4.87 -2.09 -1.00
N VAL A 27 -5.21 -0.79 -1.07
CA VAL A 27 -4.23 0.30 -1.00
C VAL A 27 -3.54 0.34 0.37
N ASN A 28 -4.30 0.17 1.46
CA ASN A 28 -3.72 0.16 2.80
C ASN A 28 -2.76 -1.02 3.00
N GLU A 29 -3.12 -2.22 2.57
CA GLU A 29 -2.25 -3.40 2.68
C GLU A 29 -0.99 -3.25 1.81
N SER A 30 -1.11 -2.59 0.66
CA SER A 30 0.06 -2.25 -0.17
C SER A 30 1.00 -1.29 0.53
N LEU A 31 0.44 -0.24 1.16
CA LEU A 31 1.22 0.73 1.92
C LEU A 31 1.86 0.13 3.16
N ARG A 32 1.28 -0.92 3.75
CA ARG A 32 1.88 -1.68 4.86
C ARG A 32 3.11 -2.44 4.40
N LEU A 33 2.98 -3.22 3.32
CA LEU A 33 4.05 -4.07 2.83
C LEU A 33 5.14 -3.29 2.09
N TYR A 34 4.76 -2.20 1.42
CA TYR A 34 5.67 -1.38 0.62
C TYR A 34 5.44 0.12 0.83
N PRO A 35 5.68 0.65 2.04
CA PRO A 35 5.59 2.09 2.29
C PRO A 35 6.68 2.82 1.47
N PRO A 36 6.34 3.88 0.71
CA PRO A 36 7.34 4.65 -0.02
C PRO A 36 8.43 5.23 0.89
N THR A 37 8.07 5.63 2.12
CA THR A 37 9.03 6.05 3.14
C THR A 37 9.26 4.93 4.13
N ILE A 38 10.46 4.35 4.15
CA ILE A 38 10.78 3.18 4.99
C ILE A 38 11.13 3.51 6.44
N ALA A 39 11.54 4.76 6.70
CA ALA A 39 11.90 5.25 8.02
C ALA A 39 11.78 6.77 8.08
N THR A 40 11.61 7.30 9.28
CA THR A 40 11.68 8.75 9.51
C THR A 40 12.58 9.05 10.71
N ILE A 41 13.35 10.13 10.62
CA ILE A 41 14.30 10.53 11.67
C ILE A 41 13.74 11.72 12.44
N ARG A 42 13.93 11.72 13.76
CA ARG A 42 13.66 12.85 14.65
C ARG A 42 14.93 13.18 15.42
N ARG A 43 15.15 14.45 15.75
CA ARG A 43 16.26 14.87 16.59
C ARG A 43 15.74 15.49 17.87
N THR A 44 16.23 15.04 19.02
CA THR A 44 15.84 15.59 20.32
C THR A 44 16.35 17.03 20.45
N LYS A 45 15.47 17.95 20.83
CA LYS A 45 15.84 19.37 21.04
C LYS A 45 16.32 19.66 22.46
N THR A 46 15.93 18.80 23.40
CA THR A 46 16.29 18.80 24.82
C THR A 46 16.59 17.35 25.21
N ASP A 47 17.03 17.13 26.45
CA ASP A 47 17.00 15.79 27.02
C ASP A 47 15.53 15.32 27.11
N VAL A 48 15.29 14.05 26.79
CA VAL A 48 13.95 13.44 26.70
C VAL A 48 13.95 12.12 27.43
N ASP A 49 12.97 11.92 28.31
CA ASP A 49 12.66 10.60 28.86
C ASP A 49 11.70 9.87 27.91
N LEU A 50 12.11 8.71 27.40
CA LEU A 50 11.31 7.84 26.52
C LEU A 50 11.17 6.46 27.16
N GLY A 51 10.02 6.21 27.79
CA GLY A 51 9.84 5.01 28.60
C GLY A 51 10.88 4.97 29.71
N ASN A 52 11.70 3.92 29.72
CA ASN A 52 12.78 3.75 30.71
C ASN A 52 14.13 4.33 30.26
N TYR A 53 14.17 5.01 29.10
CA TYR A 53 15.41 5.52 28.51
C TYR A 53 15.52 7.03 28.68
N LYS A 54 16.70 7.51 29.11
CA LYS A 54 17.06 8.93 29.04
C LYS A 54 17.82 9.19 27.75
N ILE A 55 17.26 10.04 26.90
CA ILE A 55 17.79 10.36 25.58
C ILE A 55 18.37 11.77 25.62
N PRO A 56 19.69 11.95 25.49
CA PRO A 56 20.31 13.28 25.51
C PRO A 56 19.85 14.16 24.35
N ARG A 57 19.93 15.48 24.56
CA ARG A 57 19.75 16.49 23.53
C ARG A 57 20.64 16.23 22.32
N GLY A 58 20.08 16.42 21.13
CA GLY A 58 20.79 16.28 19.87
C GLY A 58 20.88 14.85 19.35
N THR A 59 20.32 13.86 20.06
CA THR A 59 20.24 12.47 19.61
C THR A 59 19.27 12.33 18.45
N GLU A 60 19.66 11.55 17.44
CA GLU A 60 18.80 11.17 16.32
C GLU A 60 18.09 9.86 16.61
N LEU A 61 16.76 9.88 16.49
CA LEU A 61 15.86 8.76 16.70
C LEU A 61 15.29 8.35 15.36
N LEU A 62 15.68 7.17 14.91
CA LEU A 62 15.12 6.54 13.72
C LEU A 62 13.85 5.79 14.09
N ILE A 63 12.75 6.11 13.42
CA ILE A 63 11.48 5.39 13.50
C ILE A 63 11.39 4.49 12.27
N PRO A 64 11.59 3.16 12.41
CA PRO A 64 11.70 2.25 11.28
C PRO A 64 10.32 1.78 10.82
N ILE A 65 9.65 2.59 9.99
CA ILE A 65 8.28 2.35 9.48
C ILE A 65 8.16 0.95 8.87
N LEU A 66 9.06 0.58 7.97
CA LEU A 66 9.01 -0.72 7.28
C LEU A 66 9.13 -1.89 8.27
N ALA A 67 10.03 -1.78 9.26
CA ALA A 67 10.22 -2.83 10.26
C ALA A 67 8.99 -2.97 11.15
N VAL A 68 8.40 -1.85 11.61
CA VAL A 68 7.15 -1.86 12.39
C VAL A 68 6.00 -2.49 11.59
N HIS A 69 5.96 -2.28 10.27
CA HIS A 69 4.94 -2.85 9.38
C HIS A 69 5.15 -4.35 9.09
N HIS A 70 6.35 -4.87 9.34
CA HIS A 70 6.72 -6.29 9.18
C HIS A 70 6.96 -7.01 10.51
N ASP A 71 6.65 -6.37 11.64
CA ASP A 71 6.78 -6.99 12.96
C ASP A 71 5.64 -8.00 13.18
N GLN A 72 6.01 -9.28 13.29
CA GLN A 72 5.08 -10.39 13.50
C GLN A 72 4.32 -10.29 14.84
N GLY A 73 4.95 -9.70 15.87
CA GLY A 73 4.30 -9.46 17.16
C GLY A 73 3.11 -8.51 17.03
N ILE A 74 3.26 -7.48 16.19
CA ILE A 74 2.27 -6.44 15.90
C ILE A 74 1.22 -6.90 14.87
N TRP A 75 1.64 -7.55 13.79
CA TRP A 75 0.79 -7.83 12.61
C TRP A 75 0.31 -9.27 12.49
N GLY A 76 0.82 -10.19 13.31
CA GLY A 76 0.46 -11.61 13.26
C GLY A 76 1.36 -12.43 12.37
N ASN A 77 1.12 -13.75 12.33
CA ASN A 77 2.00 -14.72 11.65
C ASN A 77 2.00 -14.58 10.12
N ASP A 78 0.90 -14.07 9.56
CA ASP A 78 0.69 -13.81 8.15
C ASP A 78 1.17 -12.41 7.73
N VAL A 79 2.05 -11.78 8.53
CA VAL A 79 2.58 -10.41 8.30
C VAL A 79 3.23 -10.23 6.92
N ASN A 80 3.82 -11.27 6.34
CA ASN A 80 4.45 -11.19 5.01
C ASN A 80 3.46 -11.50 3.87
N GLU A 81 2.23 -11.92 4.21
CA GLU A 81 1.18 -12.18 3.24
C GLU A 81 0.44 -10.88 2.90
N PHE A 82 0.05 -10.75 1.63
CA PHE A 82 -0.82 -9.67 1.19
C PHE A 82 -2.27 -10.03 1.52
N ASN A 83 -2.80 -9.47 2.60
CA ASN A 83 -4.16 -9.73 3.08
C ASN A 83 -4.93 -8.41 3.29
N PRO A 84 -5.64 -7.90 2.26
CA PRO A 84 -6.47 -6.70 2.39
C PRO A 84 -7.55 -6.82 3.48
N GLY A 85 -8.03 -8.03 3.75
CA GLY A 85 -9.06 -8.32 4.74
C GLY A 85 -8.73 -7.82 6.15
N ARG A 86 -7.45 -7.61 6.49
CA ARG A 86 -7.03 -6.98 7.75
C ARG A 86 -7.67 -5.61 7.97
N PHE A 87 -7.92 -4.87 6.90
CA PHE A 87 -8.47 -3.51 6.97
C PHE A 87 -10.00 -3.45 6.88
N SER A 88 -10.68 -4.60 6.86
CA SER A 88 -12.15 -4.68 6.74
C SER A 88 -12.88 -3.95 7.86
N GLU A 89 -12.35 -4.00 9.07
CA GLU A 89 -12.90 -3.31 10.24
C GLU A 89 -12.26 -1.93 10.49
N GLY A 90 -11.49 -1.41 9.53
CA GLY A 90 -10.77 -0.14 9.61
C GLY A 90 -9.36 -0.25 10.16
N VAL A 91 -8.56 0.80 9.93
CA VAL A 91 -7.11 0.85 10.26
C VAL A 91 -6.82 0.58 11.74
N ALA A 92 -7.63 1.11 12.65
CA ALA A 92 -7.41 0.97 14.09
C ALA A 92 -7.51 -0.48 14.59
N ARG A 93 -8.21 -1.36 13.86
CA ARG A 93 -8.38 -2.78 14.19
C ARG A 93 -7.55 -3.73 13.33
N ALA A 94 -6.77 -3.19 12.38
CA ALA A 94 -5.99 -4.00 11.45
C ALA A 94 -4.78 -4.71 12.09
N THR A 95 -4.42 -4.35 13.33
CA THR A 95 -3.24 -4.82 14.04
C THR A 95 -3.48 -4.79 15.55
N LYS A 96 -2.69 -5.53 16.32
CA LYS A 96 -2.71 -5.54 17.79
C LYS A 96 -2.34 -4.19 18.41
N HIS A 97 -1.59 -3.34 17.70
CA HIS A 97 -1.18 -2.03 18.19
C HIS A 97 -1.85 -0.90 17.38
N PRO A 98 -2.80 -0.13 17.96
CA PRO A 98 -3.67 0.79 17.21
C PRO A 98 -2.96 1.86 16.36
N VAL A 99 -1.70 2.16 16.66
CA VAL A 99 -0.89 3.17 15.95
C VAL A 99 0.31 2.60 15.19
N ALA A 100 0.35 1.28 14.93
CA ALA A 100 1.46 0.68 14.18
C ALA A 100 1.37 0.90 12.65
N PHE A 101 0.18 1.22 12.13
CA PHE A 101 0.02 1.55 10.71
C PHE A 101 0.29 3.04 10.44
N ILE A 102 1.54 3.35 10.09
CA ILE A 102 2.07 4.72 9.90
C ILE A 102 2.72 4.97 8.52
N PRO A 103 2.13 4.56 7.38
CA PRO A 103 2.77 4.73 6.07
C PRO A 103 2.94 6.20 5.64
N PHE A 104 2.20 7.12 6.26
CA PHE A 104 2.29 8.57 6.04
C PHE A 104 2.91 9.30 7.25
N GLY A 105 3.53 8.56 8.17
CA GLY A 105 3.98 9.08 9.46
C GLY A 105 2.84 9.20 10.49
N LEU A 106 3.14 9.89 11.59
CA LEU A 106 2.23 10.08 12.71
C LEU A 106 2.45 11.45 13.36
N GLY A 107 1.39 12.02 13.94
CA GLY A 107 1.41 13.27 14.71
C GLY A 107 1.51 14.54 13.85
N VAL A 108 2.13 15.58 14.39
CA VAL A 108 2.18 16.93 13.78
C VAL A 108 2.98 17.01 12.47
N ARG A 109 3.73 15.95 12.13
CA ARG A 109 4.49 15.84 10.87
C ARG A 109 3.98 14.69 10.00
N THR A 110 2.73 14.25 10.20
CA THR A 110 2.04 13.38 9.23
C THR A 110 2.02 14.04 7.86
N CYS A 111 2.14 13.24 6.80
CA CYS A 111 2.14 13.73 5.43
C CYS A 111 0.88 14.56 5.13
N ILE A 112 1.07 15.84 4.84
CA ILE A 112 -0.02 16.75 4.44
C ILE A 112 -0.74 16.28 3.16
N GLY A 113 -0.03 15.53 2.32
CA GLY A 113 -0.55 14.97 1.07
C GLY A 113 -1.31 13.65 1.20
N GLN A 114 -1.47 13.09 2.41
CA GLN A 114 -2.08 11.76 2.61
C GLN A 114 -3.45 11.62 1.93
N ASN A 115 -4.36 12.57 2.15
CA ASN A 115 -5.71 12.51 1.58
C ASN A 115 -5.68 12.61 0.05
N LEU A 116 -4.83 13.48 -0.50
CA LEU A 116 -4.67 13.65 -1.93
C LEU A 116 -4.10 12.37 -2.57
N ALA A 117 -3.05 11.80 -1.98
CA ALA A 117 -2.42 10.57 -2.47
C ALA A 117 -3.39 9.39 -2.46
N LEU A 118 -4.15 9.21 -1.38
CA LEU A 118 -5.17 8.16 -1.29
C LEU A 118 -6.29 8.36 -2.32
N LEU A 119 -6.76 9.59 -2.50
CA LEU A 119 -7.78 9.91 -3.50
C LEU A 119 -7.28 9.63 -4.93
N GLN A 120 -6.11 10.17 -5.29
CA GLN A 120 -5.53 9.99 -6.62
C GLN A 120 -5.25 8.51 -6.92
N THR A 121 -4.72 7.76 -5.95
CA THR A 121 -4.46 6.32 -6.10
C THR A 121 -5.77 5.56 -6.35
N LYS A 122 -6.80 5.81 -5.53
CA LYS A 122 -8.10 5.14 -5.69
C LYS A 122 -8.77 5.47 -7.02
N LEU A 123 -8.80 6.74 -7.41
CA LEU A 123 -9.38 7.16 -8.69
C LEU A 123 -8.63 6.55 -9.88
N THR A 124 -7.29 6.58 -9.84
CA THR A 124 -6.46 6.03 -10.91
C THR A 124 -6.68 4.53 -11.05
N LEU A 125 -6.64 3.78 -9.95
CA LEU A 125 -6.90 2.34 -9.95
C LEU A 125 -8.32 2.01 -10.41
N ALA A 126 -9.34 2.74 -9.95
CA ALA A 126 -10.72 2.54 -10.39
C ALA A 126 -10.88 2.74 -11.91
N ILE A 127 -10.31 3.81 -12.47
CA ILE A 127 -10.36 4.08 -13.92
C ILE A 127 -9.60 3.02 -14.71
N MET A 128 -8.43 2.61 -14.20
CA MET A 128 -7.60 1.58 -14.80
C MET A 128 -8.36 0.24 -14.85
N LEU A 129 -8.92 -0.21 -13.73
CA LEU A 129 -9.65 -1.48 -13.61
C LEU A 129 -10.92 -1.51 -14.48
N GLN A 130 -11.62 -0.38 -14.66
CA GLN A 130 -12.79 -0.31 -15.54
C GLN A 130 -12.46 -0.46 -17.03
N ARG A 131 -11.21 -0.22 -17.44
CA ARG A 131 -10.82 -0.09 -18.86
C ARG A 131 -9.88 -1.18 -19.33
N PHE A 132 -9.10 -1.75 -18.41
CA PHE A 132 -8.04 -2.69 -18.75
C PHE A 132 -8.05 -3.90 -17.80
N THR A 133 -7.67 -5.05 -18.35
CA THR A 133 -7.09 -6.15 -17.59
C THR A 133 -5.57 -5.99 -17.57
N PHE A 134 -4.96 -6.51 -16.51
CA PHE A 134 -3.53 -6.37 -16.27
C PHE A 134 -2.92 -7.76 -16.12
N ARG A 135 -1.75 -7.97 -16.70
CA ARG A 135 -0.92 -9.14 -16.41
C ARG A 135 0.53 -8.70 -16.24
N LEU A 136 1.27 -9.37 -15.37
CA LEU A 136 2.70 -9.11 -15.26
C LEU A 136 3.40 -9.56 -16.54
N ALA A 137 4.36 -8.76 -16.98
CA ALA A 137 5.25 -9.20 -18.05
C ALA A 137 6.09 -10.39 -17.56
N PRO A 138 6.48 -11.34 -18.43
CA PRO A 138 7.40 -12.42 -18.08
C PRO A 138 8.74 -11.92 -17.54
N THR A 139 9.12 -10.69 -17.87
CA THR A 139 10.35 -10.01 -17.41
C THR A 139 10.21 -9.39 -16.03
N TYR A 140 9.03 -9.43 -15.40
CA TYR A 140 8.83 -8.85 -14.08
C TYR A 140 9.67 -9.56 -13.02
N GLN A 141 10.49 -8.79 -12.30
CA GLN A 141 11.28 -9.26 -11.17
C GLN A 141 10.90 -8.51 -9.90
N HIS A 142 10.51 -9.26 -8.87
CA HIS A 142 10.16 -8.67 -7.58
C HIS A 142 11.40 -8.36 -6.75
N ALA A 143 11.93 -7.14 -6.90
CA ALA A 143 13.10 -6.65 -6.18
C ALA A 143 12.84 -5.23 -5.66
N PRO A 144 12.19 -5.06 -4.49
CA PRO A 144 12.07 -3.76 -3.86
C PRO A 144 13.45 -3.27 -3.40
N THR A 145 13.78 -2.01 -3.68
CA THR A 145 15.02 -1.36 -3.26
C THR A 145 14.76 0.05 -2.77
N VAL A 146 15.74 0.63 -2.07
CA VAL A 146 15.63 1.94 -1.43
C VAL A 146 16.75 2.83 -1.91
N LEU A 147 16.38 4.00 -2.42
CA LEU A 147 17.30 5.13 -2.63
C LEU A 147 16.89 6.28 -1.73
N MET A 148 15.89 7.06 -2.15
CA MET A 148 15.18 8.05 -1.32
C MET A 148 13.83 7.50 -0.86
N LEU A 149 13.15 6.79 -1.76
CA LEU A 149 11.90 6.07 -1.50
C LEU A 149 12.12 4.58 -1.76
N LEU A 150 11.19 3.76 -1.27
CA LEU A 150 11.04 2.37 -1.67
C LEU A 150 10.43 2.30 -3.07
N TYR A 151 11.08 1.62 -3.99
CA TYR A 151 10.60 1.45 -5.37
C TYR A 151 11.06 0.10 -5.94
N PRO A 152 10.42 -0.41 -7.02
CA PRO A 152 10.86 -1.63 -7.66
C PRO A 152 12.15 -1.37 -8.47
N GLN A 153 13.25 -2.04 -8.11
CA GLN A 153 14.59 -1.82 -8.69
C GLN A 153 14.60 -1.90 -10.22
N TYR A 154 13.89 -2.88 -10.78
CA TYR A 154 13.82 -3.15 -12.22
C TYR A 154 12.52 -2.63 -12.85
N GLY A 155 11.83 -1.71 -12.17
CA GLY A 155 10.50 -1.27 -12.56
C GLY A 155 9.42 -2.34 -12.33
N ALA A 156 8.20 -2.05 -12.79
CA ALA A 156 7.07 -2.98 -12.73
C ALA A 156 6.45 -3.10 -14.14
N PRO A 157 7.08 -3.86 -15.06
CA PRO A 157 6.52 -4.05 -16.39
C PRO A 157 5.19 -4.81 -16.30
N ILE A 158 4.11 -4.13 -16.66
CA ILE A 158 2.74 -4.64 -16.67
C ILE A 158 2.21 -4.54 -18.10
N ILE A 159 1.58 -5.60 -18.57
CA ILE A 159 0.89 -5.65 -19.86
C ILE A 159 -0.57 -5.29 -19.62
N PHE A 160 -1.05 -4.30 -20.35
CA PHE A 160 -2.42 -3.81 -20.30
C PHE A 160 -3.17 -4.35 -21.50
N GLN A 161 -4.36 -4.91 -21.28
CA GLN A 161 -5.25 -5.35 -22.34
C GLN A 161 -6.60 -4.69 -22.15
N ARG A 162 -7.06 -3.94 -23.16
CA ARG A 162 -8.33 -3.21 -23.08
C ARG A 162 -9.49 -4.20 -23.00
N PHE A 163 -10.48 -3.91 -22.16
CA PHE A 163 -11.77 -4.60 -22.23
C PHE A 163 -12.43 -4.28 -23.57
N LEU A 164 -12.60 -5.29 -24.43
CA LEU A 164 -13.53 -5.22 -25.55
C LEU A 164 -14.92 -5.45 -24.97
N LYS A 165 -15.80 -4.44 -25.00
CA LYS A 165 -17.23 -4.71 -24.83
C LYS A 165 -17.66 -5.47 -26.08
N LEU A 166 -18.04 -6.75 -25.93
CA LEU A 166 -18.91 -7.42 -26.90
C LEU A 166 -20.25 -6.68 -26.83
N ASN A 167 -20.45 -5.66 -27.67
CA ASN A 167 -21.75 -5.06 -28.06
C ASN A 167 -21.52 -3.84 -28.99
N ASP A 168 -20.76 -4.03 -30.06
CA ASP A 168 -20.90 -3.24 -31.29
C ASP A 168 -21.08 -4.26 -32.40
N ASP A 169 -22.26 -4.87 -32.47
CA ASP A 169 -22.71 -5.62 -33.65
C ASP A 169 -23.36 -4.61 -34.60
N PRO A 170 -22.78 -4.30 -35.78
CA PRO A 170 -23.32 -3.30 -36.69
C PRO A 170 -24.55 -3.76 -37.49
N ASP A 171 -24.98 -5.02 -37.37
CA ASP A 171 -25.97 -5.62 -38.30
C ASP A 171 -27.34 -5.91 -37.66
N GLN A 172 -28.03 -4.86 -37.17
CA GLN A 172 -29.50 -4.87 -37.12
C GLN A 172 -30.08 -3.72 -37.94
N GLY A 173 -29.90 -3.84 -39.24
CA GLY A 173 -30.62 -3.09 -40.25
C GLY A 173 -31.04 -4.00 -41.39
N SER A 174 -32.24 -4.56 -41.31
CA SER A 174 -33.04 -5.03 -42.45
C SER A 174 -34.52 -5.07 -42.08
#